data_AF-A0A837IVC5-F1
#
_entry.id   AF-A0A837IVC5-F1
#
_cell.length_a   1.000
_cell.length_b   1.000
_cell.length_c   1.000
_cell.angle_alpha   90.00
_cell.angle_beta   90.00
_cell.angle_gamma   90.00
#
_symmetry.space_group_name_H-M   'P 1'
#
loop_
_entity.id
_entity.type
_entity.pdbx_description
1 polymer ?
#
loop_
_entity_poly.entity_id
_entity_poly.type
_entity_poly.pdbx_seq_one_letter_code
_entity_poly.pdbx_strand_id
1 'polypeptide(L)'
;MRKLYSHRNRLSTRGTTTITDENGSNVYLINGRWGMHAGVMSVYSSSNLLEAEIKQRSLGMLPKFDLYKKRKYAGSIRRYYGVSREMLFVKKLNWLIMGNLSTYNYRVFHGRECIMTINEVQLASGDYLEFTISHEEDEALLLCIASILDYWAKTGTKARNRRFGCGRKLAFD
;
A
#
# COMPACT_ATOMS: atom_id res chain seq x y z
N MET A 1 18.58 0.84 -8.13
CA MET A 1 17.14 0.71 -8.43
C MET A 1 16.80 -0.77 -8.53
N ARG A 2 15.95 -1.26 -7.64
CA ARG A 2 15.58 -2.67 -7.50
C ARG A 2 14.11 -2.87 -7.86
N LYS A 3 13.80 -3.99 -8.51
CA LYS A 3 12.43 -4.41 -8.79
C LYS A 3 11.97 -5.46 -7.79
N LEU A 4 10.81 -5.24 -7.21
CA LEU A 4 10.15 -6.12 -6.26
C LEU A 4 8.75 -6.46 -6.74
N TYR A 5 8.24 -7.62 -6.34
CA TYR A 5 6.97 -8.15 -6.81
C TYR A 5 6.12 -8.69 -5.68
N SER A 6 4.81 -8.49 -5.79
CA SER A 6 3.78 -9.14 -4.99
C SER A 6 2.61 -9.48 -5.88
N HIS A 7 1.93 -10.60 -5.64
CA HIS A 7 0.62 -10.83 -6.26
C HIS A 7 -0.32 -9.65 -5.98
N ARG A 8 -1.07 -9.27 -7.01
CA ARG A 8 -2.09 -8.23 -6.90
C ARG A 8 -3.08 -8.58 -5.80
N ASN A 9 -3.54 -7.57 -5.07
CA ASN A 9 -4.53 -7.73 -4.02
C ASN A 9 -4.13 -8.67 -2.85
N ARG A 10 -2.83 -8.90 -2.61
CA ARG A 10 -2.38 -9.67 -1.43
C ARG A 10 -1.86 -8.80 -0.29
N LEU A 11 -1.21 -7.68 -0.58
CA LEU A 11 -0.55 -6.84 0.44
C LEU A 11 -1.46 -6.40 1.59
N SER A 12 -2.72 -6.10 1.30
CA SER A 12 -3.68 -5.63 2.31
C SER A 12 -4.51 -6.73 2.96
N THR A 13 -4.33 -7.99 2.54
CA THR A 13 -5.14 -9.11 3.02
C THR A 13 -4.65 -9.51 4.41
N ARG A 14 -5.58 -9.92 5.29
CA ARG A 14 -5.21 -10.43 6.61
C ARG A 14 -4.32 -11.66 6.43
N GLY A 15 -3.12 -11.62 7.00
CA GLY A 15 -2.15 -12.70 6.91
C GLY A 15 -0.81 -12.22 6.37
N THR A 16 -0.12 -13.13 5.71
CA THR A 16 1.27 -12.97 5.31
C THR A 16 1.39 -12.95 3.78
N THR A 17 2.07 -11.94 3.26
CA THR A 17 2.39 -11.78 1.83
C THR A 17 3.89 -11.74 1.65
N THR A 18 4.38 -12.57 0.73
CA THR A 18 5.79 -12.58 0.36
C THR A 18 6.07 -11.56 -0.74
N ILE A 19 7.20 -10.86 -0.62
CA ILE A 19 7.74 -9.98 -1.65
C ILE A 19 8.95 -10.66 -2.26
N THR A 20 8.96 -10.77 -3.57
CA THR A 20 10.07 -11.37 -4.32
C THR A 20 10.85 -10.30 -5.09
N ASP A 21 12.11 -10.58 -5.40
CA ASP A 21 12.84 -9.81 -6.41
C ASP A 21 12.56 -10.34 -7.83
N GLU A 22 13.26 -9.77 -8.81
CA GLU A 22 13.22 -10.16 -10.23
C GLU A 22 13.70 -11.58 -10.54
N ASN A 23 14.48 -12.18 -9.64
CA ASN A 23 14.93 -13.56 -9.74
C ASN A 23 13.95 -14.54 -9.06
N GLY A 24 12.84 -14.04 -8.52
CA GLY A 24 11.86 -14.83 -7.77
C GLY A 24 12.31 -15.18 -6.35
N SER A 25 13.39 -14.58 -5.84
CA SER A 25 13.86 -14.83 -4.48
C SER A 25 13.03 -14.06 -3.46
N ASN A 26 12.65 -14.71 -2.37
CA ASN A 26 11.90 -14.09 -1.28
C ASN A 26 12.81 -13.12 -0.49
N VAL A 27 12.50 -11.83 -0.55
CA VAL A 27 13.34 -10.76 0.05
C VAL A 27 12.69 -10.11 1.27
N TYR A 28 11.37 -9.98 1.26
CA TYR A 28 10.60 -9.48 2.40
C TYR A 28 9.34 -10.29 2.66
N LEU A 29 8.88 -10.18 3.90
CA LEU A 29 7.61 -10.70 4.36
C LEU A 29 6.77 -9.56 4.91
N ILE A 30 5.58 -9.36 4.37
CA ILE A 30 4.61 -8.40 4.89
C ILE A 30 3.55 -9.16 5.68
N ASN A 31 3.44 -8.88 6.96
CA ASN A 31 2.46 -9.51 7.84
C ASN A 31 1.61 -8.45 8.55
N GLY A 32 0.31 -8.66 8.62
CA GLY A 32 -0.56 -7.82 9.42
C GLY A 32 -2.03 -7.91 9.04
N ARG A 33 -2.76 -6.86 9.42
CA ARG A 33 -4.17 -6.69 9.09
C ARG A 33 -4.60 -5.23 9.14
N TRP A 34 -5.54 -4.90 8.26
CA TRP A 34 -6.29 -3.65 8.29
C TRP A 34 -7.72 -3.89 8.79
N GLY A 35 -8.30 -3.01 9.62
CA GLY A 35 -9.66 -3.19 10.15
C GLY A 35 -10.04 -2.30 11.33
N MET A 36 -11.22 -2.55 11.93
CA MET A 36 -11.91 -1.65 12.88
C MET A 36 -11.11 -1.26 14.14
N HIS A 37 -10.07 -2.00 14.53
CA HIS A 37 -9.23 -1.68 15.69
C HIS A 37 -7.76 -1.98 15.39
N ALA A 38 -6.89 -0.99 15.61
CA ALA A 38 -5.42 -1.11 15.59
C ALA A 38 -4.84 -1.80 14.35
N GLY A 39 -5.19 -1.32 13.15
CA GLY A 39 -4.59 -1.82 11.91
C GLY A 39 -3.07 -1.63 11.91
N VAL A 40 -2.33 -2.72 11.69
CA VAL A 40 -0.86 -2.73 11.62
C VAL A 40 -0.44 -3.63 10.48
N MET A 41 0.49 -3.14 9.68
CA MET A 41 1.26 -3.94 8.73
C MET A 41 2.75 -3.80 9.06
N SER A 42 3.43 -4.93 9.13
CA SER A 42 4.84 -5.04 9.50
C SER A 42 5.59 -5.71 8.36
N VAL A 43 6.74 -5.13 7.99
CA VAL A 43 7.64 -5.64 6.94
C VAL A 43 8.86 -6.24 7.63
N TYR A 44 9.12 -7.51 7.33
CA TYR A 44 10.24 -8.28 7.84
C TYR A 44 11.21 -8.61 6.71
N SER A 45 12.51 -8.59 6.99
CA SER A 45 13.53 -9.10 6.08
C SER A 45 13.43 -10.63 5.90
N SER A 46 14.17 -11.18 4.95
CA SER A 46 14.32 -12.63 4.76
C SER A 46 14.85 -13.36 6.01
N SER A 47 15.61 -12.66 6.87
CA SER A 47 16.07 -13.16 8.18
C SER A 47 15.04 -12.97 9.31
N ASN A 48 13.79 -12.63 8.97
CA ASN A 48 12.69 -12.41 9.91
C ASN A 48 12.93 -11.26 10.91
N LEU A 49 13.76 -10.28 10.55
CA LEU A 49 13.98 -9.06 11.34
C LEU A 49 12.95 -8.00 10.95
N LEU A 50 12.39 -7.31 11.95
CA LEU A 50 11.41 -6.25 11.72
C LEU A 50 12.09 -4.98 11.17
N GLU A 51 11.86 -4.67 9.90
CA GLU A 51 12.49 -3.53 9.21
C GLU A 51 11.61 -2.28 9.24
N ALA A 52 10.30 -2.42 9.05
CA ALA A 52 9.37 -1.30 9.08
C ALA A 52 7.96 -1.71 9.53
N GLU A 53 7.19 -0.72 9.99
CA GLU A 53 5.78 -0.89 10.33
C GLU A 53 4.98 0.35 9.93
N ILE A 54 3.72 0.14 9.55
CA ILE A 54 2.71 1.19 9.46
C ILE A 54 1.55 0.84 10.40
N LYS A 55 1.22 1.78 11.30
CA LYS A 55 0.23 1.60 12.37
C LYS A 55 -0.87 2.63 12.26
N GLN A 56 -2.12 2.21 12.32
CA GLN A 56 -3.26 3.12 12.40
C GLN A 56 -3.29 3.79 13.78
N ARG A 57 -3.09 5.11 13.79
CA ARG A 57 -3.08 5.92 15.00
C ARG A 57 -4.48 6.37 15.40
N SER A 58 -5.30 6.80 14.45
CA SER A 58 -6.63 7.36 14.74
C SER A 58 -7.77 6.57 14.10
N LEU A 59 -8.88 6.51 14.83
CA LEU A 59 -10.18 6.05 14.36
C LEU A 59 -10.97 7.22 13.76
N GLY A 60 -12.11 6.93 13.12
CA GLY A 60 -13.02 7.93 12.54
C GLY A 60 -12.84 8.19 11.04
N MET A 61 -13.55 9.19 10.52
CA MET A 61 -13.67 9.47 9.08
C MET A 61 -12.37 9.90 8.39
N LEU A 62 -11.29 10.22 9.11
CA LEU A 62 -10.02 10.68 8.54
C LEU A 62 -8.84 9.97 9.23
N PRO A 63 -8.64 8.67 8.95
CA PRO A 63 -7.65 7.88 9.66
C PRO A 63 -6.23 8.39 9.39
N LYS A 64 -5.43 8.45 10.48
CA LYS A 64 -4.01 8.78 10.48
C LYS A 64 -3.20 7.51 10.71
N PHE A 65 -2.07 7.40 10.03
CA PHE A 65 -1.16 6.26 10.15
C PHE A 65 0.24 6.76 10.44
N ASP A 66 0.90 6.10 11.38
CA ASP A 66 2.29 6.37 11.73
C ASP A 66 3.19 5.28 11.13
N LEU A 67 4.30 5.70 10.55
CA LEU A 67 5.35 4.85 10.00
C LEU A 67 6.49 4.72 11.00
N TYR A 68 7.05 3.53 11.11
CA TYR A 68 8.19 3.20 11.94
C TYR A 68 9.25 2.48 11.10
N LYS A 69 10.52 2.87 11.21
CA LYS A 69 11.68 2.17 10.65
C LYS A 69 12.49 1.62 11.82
N LYS A 70 12.71 0.30 11.86
CA LYS A 70 13.39 -0.38 12.98
C LYS A 70 12.85 0.07 14.35
N ARG A 71 11.52 0.05 14.49
CA ARG A 71 10.75 0.49 15.69
C ARG A 71 10.86 1.97 16.07
N LYS A 72 11.55 2.80 15.29
CA LYS A 72 11.64 4.26 15.52
C LYS A 72 10.66 5.00 14.63
N TYR A 73 9.96 5.99 15.18
CA TYR A 73 9.01 6.81 14.43
C TYR A 73 9.69 7.52 13.25
N ALA A 74 9.25 7.18 12.04
CA ALA A 74 9.81 7.68 10.79
C ALA A 74 8.96 8.80 10.19
N GLY A 75 7.63 8.74 10.33
CA GLY A 75 6.74 9.75 9.77
C GLY A 75 5.27 9.39 9.92
N SER A 76 4.40 10.18 9.30
CA SER A 76 2.97 9.89 9.32
C SER A 76 2.29 10.26 8.00
N ILE A 77 1.27 9.51 7.65
CA ILE A 77 0.45 9.69 6.46
C ILE A 77 -1.02 9.82 6.87
N ARG A 78 -1.75 10.69 6.19
CA ARG A 78 -3.19 10.86 6.37
C ARG A 78 -3.87 10.82 5.01
N ARG A 79 -4.98 10.08 4.93
CA ARG A 79 -5.84 10.09 3.74
C ARG A 79 -6.87 11.22 3.84
N TYR A 80 -6.97 11.99 2.77
CA TYR A 80 -8.04 12.96 2.56
C TYR A 80 -9.02 12.37 1.54
N TYR A 81 -10.31 12.31 1.88
CA TYR A 81 -11.34 11.79 0.98
C TYR A 81 -11.78 12.87 -0.03
N GLY A 82 -12.22 12.46 -1.21
CA GLY A 82 -12.92 13.35 -2.16
C GLY A 82 -12.22 13.66 -3.48
N VAL A 83 -11.04 13.10 -3.76
CA VAL A 83 -10.30 13.36 -5.01
C VAL A 83 -10.09 12.07 -5.80
N SER A 84 -10.36 12.08 -7.11
CA SER A 84 -10.18 10.94 -8.02
C SER A 84 -8.71 10.59 -8.28
N ARG A 85 -7.81 11.56 -8.07
CA ARG A 85 -6.35 11.39 -8.02
C ARG A 85 -5.92 11.49 -6.57
N GLU A 86 -5.30 10.45 -6.04
CA GLU A 86 -4.81 10.51 -4.67
C GLU A 86 -3.45 11.22 -4.67
N MET A 87 -3.44 12.37 -4.00
CA MET A 87 -2.23 13.06 -3.59
C MET A 87 -2.13 12.94 -2.08
N LEU A 88 -1.09 12.27 -1.60
CA LEU A 88 -0.86 12.04 -0.17
C LEU A 88 0.53 12.51 0.20
N PHE A 89 0.66 13.02 1.42
CA PHE A 89 1.94 13.50 1.94
C PHE A 89 2.34 12.71 3.17
N VAL A 90 3.58 12.22 3.18
CA VAL A 90 4.19 11.54 4.32
C VAL A 90 5.05 12.54 5.09
N LYS A 91 4.51 13.05 6.19
CA LYS A 91 5.18 14.03 7.05
C LYS A 91 6.45 13.43 7.67
N LYS A 92 7.44 14.29 7.94
CA LYS A 92 8.80 13.96 8.45
C LYS A 92 9.72 13.27 7.44
N LEU A 93 9.19 12.40 6.58
CA LEU A 93 9.95 11.85 5.45
C LEU A 93 9.97 12.77 4.22
N ASN A 94 9.07 13.76 4.15
CA ASN A 94 8.92 14.68 3.02
C ASN A 94 8.63 13.95 1.70
N TRP A 95 7.84 12.87 1.77
CA TRP A 95 7.47 12.10 0.59
C TRP A 95 6.09 12.50 0.07
N LEU A 96 6.01 12.71 -1.24
CA LEU A 96 4.78 12.97 -1.97
C LEU A 96 4.38 11.72 -2.75
N ILE A 97 3.19 11.20 -2.46
CA ILE A 97 2.61 10.07 -3.19
C ILE A 97 1.58 10.63 -4.16
N MET A 98 1.69 10.26 -5.43
CA MET A 98 0.76 10.63 -6.49
C MET A 98 0.32 9.39 -7.24
N GLY A 99 -0.99 9.23 -7.46
CA GLY A 99 -1.46 8.10 -8.24
C GLY A 99 -2.96 8.00 -8.40
N ASN A 100 -3.38 6.86 -8.93
CA ASN A 100 -4.78 6.53 -9.14
C ASN A 100 -5.07 5.16 -8.51
N LEU A 101 -5.97 5.16 -7.52
CA LEU A 101 -6.42 3.94 -6.84
C LEU A 101 -7.01 2.90 -7.79
N SER A 102 -7.68 3.31 -8.86
CA SER A 102 -8.38 2.37 -9.75
C SER A 102 -7.44 1.60 -10.66
N THR A 103 -6.26 2.14 -10.95
CA THR A 103 -5.29 1.52 -11.87
C THR A 103 -4.07 0.95 -11.15
N TYR A 104 -4.03 1.00 -9.82
CA TYR A 104 -2.88 0.59 -9.00
C TYR A 104 -1.56 1.28 -9.38
N ASN A 105 -1.63 2.42 -10.08
CA ASN A 105 -0.47 3.15 -10.55
C ASN A 105 -0.17 4.28 -9.59
N TYR A 106 0.98 4.19 -8.92
CA TYR A 106 1.45 5.20 -7.98
C TYR A 106 2.91 5.54 -8.22
N ARG A 107 3.27 6.75 -7.84
CA ARG A 107 4.64 7.23 -7.77
C ARG A 107 4.85 7.91 -6.43
N VAL A 108 6.01 7.67 -5.82
CA VAL A 108 6.43 8.31 -4.58
C VAL A 108 7.66 9.13 -4.86
N PHE A 109 7.64 10.38 -4.43
CA PHE A 109 8.70 11.36 -4.67
C PHE A 109 9.29 11.86 -3.36
N HIS A 110 10.62 12.03 -3.33
CA HIS A 110 11.31 12.82 -2.33
C HIS A 110 11.90 14.06 -3.02
N GLY A 111 11.26 15.23 -2.80
CA GLY A 111 11.56 16.42 -3.60
C GLY A 111 11.27 16.19 -5.10
N ARG A 112 12.32 16.25 -5.93
CA ARG A 112 12.23 16.03 -7.40
C ARG A 112 12.53 14.57 -7.80
N GLU A 113 13.03 13.77 -6.87
CA GLU A 113 13.43 12.39 -7.14
C GLU A 113 12.22 11.46 -7.02
N CYS A 114 12.01 10.60 -8.02
CA CYS A 114 11.07 9.50 -7.94
C CYS A 114 11.76 8.32 -7.24
N ILE A 115 11.34 8.02 -6.00
CA ILE A 115 11.94 6.97 -5.15
C ILE A 115 11.21 5.64 -5.23
N MET A 116 9.94 5.64 -5.67
CA MET A 116 9.19 4.41 -5.96
C MET A 116 8.19 4.63 -7.09
N THR A 117 8.07 3.64 -7.97
CA THR A 117 6.88 3.46 -8.82
C THR A 117 6.19 2.14 -8.48
N ILE A 118 4.87 2.13 -8.58
CA ILE A 118 4.04 0.92 -8.45
C ILE A 118 3.23 0.80 -9.73
N ASN A 119 3.31 -0.35 -10.40
CA ASN A 119 2.52 -0.65 -11.58
C ASN A 119 1.94 -2.07 -11.49
N GLU A 120 0.77 -2.26 -12.09
CA GLU A 120 0.24 -3.60 -12.34
C GLU A 120 0.95 -4.23 -13.55
N VAL A 121 1.44 -5.46 -13.38
CA VAL A 121 2.08 -6.24 -14.44
C VAL A 121 1.47 -7.64 -14.51
N GLN A 122 1.38 -8.20 -15.71
CA GLN A 122 0.90 -9.56 -15.91
C GLN A 122 2.10 -10.48 -16.15
N LEU A 123 2.26 -11.48 -15.29
CA LEU A 123 3.28 -12.52 -15.40
C LEU A 123 2.62 -13.86 -15.72
N ALA A 124 3.39 -14.86 -16.10
CA ALA A 124 2.87 -16.20 -16.43
C ALA A 124 2.04 -16.84 -15.30
N SER A 125 2.32 -16.48 -14.04
CA SER A 125 1.63 -16.97 -12.84
C SER A 125 0.50 -16.06 -12.34
N GLY A 126 0.11 -15.04 -13.11
CA GLY A 126 -1.05 -14.17 -12.83
C GLY A 126 -0.70 -12.68 -12.76
N ASP A 127 -1.59 -11.90 -12.13
CA ASP A 127 -1.43 -10.46 -11.99
C ASP A 127 -0.60 -10.09 -10.75
N TYR A 128 0.37 -9.21 -10.93
CA TYR A 128 1.30 -8.73 -9.91
C TYR A 128 1.30 -7.22 -9.81
N LEU A 129 1.76 -6.73 -8.66
CA LEU A 129 2.26 -5.37 -8.51
C LEU A 129 3.79 -5.44 -8.60
N GLU A 130 4.36 -4.66 -9.52
CA GLU A 130 5.80 -4.38 -9.60
C GLU A 130 6.08 -3.07 -8.85
N PHE A 131 7.01 -3.13 -7.89
CA PHE A 131 7.57 -1.96 -7.22
C PHE A 131 8.97 -1.73 -7.76
N THR A 132 9.22 -0.56 -8.36
CA THR A 132 10.58 -0.14 -8.72
C THR A 132 11.05 0.88 -7.69
N ILE A 133 12.03 0.53 -6.86
CA ILE A 133 12.50 1.34 -5.73
C ILE A 133 13.95 1.78 -5.97
N SER A 134 14.22 3.06 -5.76
CA SER A 134 15.53 3.65 -6.07
C SER A 134 16.61 3.26 -5.07
N HIS A 135 16.27 3.26 -3.77
CA HIS A 135 17.20 3.08 -2.64
C HIS A 135 16.76 1.93 -1.73
N GLU A 136 17.67 0.99 -1.46
CA GLU A 136 17.38 -0.21 -0.67
C GLU A 136 17.03 0.12 0.78
N GLU A 137 17.63 1.18 1.35
CA GLU A 137 17.32 1.60 2.72
C GLU A 137 15.86 2.03 2.92
N ASP A 138 15.16 2.43 1.87
CA ASP A 138 13.78 2.90 1.93
C ASP A 138 12.76 1.81 1.61
N GLU A 139 13.20 0.65 1.10
CA GLU A 139 12.35 -0.45 0.63
C GLU A 139 11.29 -0.83 1.65
N ALA A 140 11.69 -1.08 2.90
CA ALA A 140 10.76 -1.52 3.94
C ALA A 140 9.66 -0.48 4.24
N LEU A 141 10.01 0.82 4.28
CA LEU A 141 9.02 1.89 4.50
C LEU A 141 8.10 2.08 3.28
N LEU A 142 8.66 1.97 2.08
CA LEU A 142 7.92 2.07 0.83
C LEU A 142 6.96 0.88 0.65
N LEU A 143 7.35 -0.32 1.08
CA LEU A 143 6.47 -1.50 1.14
C LEU A 143 5.34 -1.33 2.17
N CYS A 144 5.59 -0.69 3.32
CA CYS A 144 4.52 -0.29 4.24
C CYS A 144 3.52 0.65 3.54
N ILE A 145 4.00 1.64 2.79
CA ILE A 145 3.15 2.54 2.01
C ILE A 145 2.37 1.78 0.93
N ALA A 146 3.01 0.87 0.20
CA ALA A 146 2.34 0.04 -0.80
C ALA A 146 1.19 -0.79 -0.17
N SER A 147 1.39 -1.33 1.03
CA SER A 147 0.38 -2.14 1.73
C SER A 147 -0.89 -1.37 2.10
N ILE A 148 -0.76 -0.08 2.46
CA ILE A 148 -1.91 0.77 2.77
C ILE A 148 -2.59 1.30 1.51
N LEU A 149 -1.84 1.55 0.43
CA LEU A 149 -2.40 1.88 -0.88
C LEU A 149 -3.24 0.72 -1.44
N ASP A 150 -2.74 -0.52 -1.36
CA ASP A 150 -3.49 -1.73 -1.73
C ASP A 150 -4.79 -1.87 -0.91
N TYR A 151 -4.74 -1.56 0.40
CA TYR A 151 -5.93 -1.55 1.25
C TYR A 151 -6.98 -0.54 0.79
N TRP A 152 -6.55 0.68 0.47
CA TRP A 152 -7.43 1.74 0.02
C TRP A 152 -8.00 1.49 -1.37
N ALA A 153 -7.23 0.89 -2.28
CA ALA A 153 -7.71 0.48 -3.60
C ALA A 153 -8.83 -0.56 -3.48
N LYS A 154 -8.65 -1.59 -2.64
CA LYS A 154 -9.69 -2.61 -2.38
C LYS A 154 -10.94 -2.06 -1.71
N THR A 155 -10.78 -1.24 -0.67
CA THR A 155 -11.92 -0.70 0.08
C THR A 155 -12.67 0.38 -0.71
N GLY A 156 -11.96 1.20 -1.50
CA GLY A 156 -12.56 2.16 -2.42
C GLY A 156 -13.40 1.49 -3.52
N THR A 157 -12.91 0.39 -4.09
CA THR A 157 -13.66 -0.39 -5.10
C THR A 157 -14.96 -0.97 -4.52
N LYS A 158 -14.93 -1.49 -3.29
CA LYS A 158 -16.14 -1.99 -2.61
C LYS A 158 -17.18 -0.87 -2.36
N ALA A 159 -16.74 0.31 -1.95
CA ALA A 159 -17.64 1.45 -1.74
C ALA A 159 -18.28 1.92 -3.06
N ARG A 160 -17.52 1.92 -4.16
CA ARG A 160 -18.01 2.24 -5.50
C ARG A 160 -19.06 1.23 -5.98
N ASN A 161 -18.78 -0.07 -5.89
CA ASN A 161 -19.72 -1.10 -6.33
C ASN A 161 -21.04 -1.09 -5.54
N ARG A 162 -21.03 -0.73 -4.25
CA ARG A 162 -22.27 -0.55 -3.47
C ARG A 162 -23.11 0.64 -3.95
N ARG A 163 -22.48 1.75 -4.36
CA ARG A 163 -23.21 2.92 -4.92
C ARG A 163 -23.87 2.60 -6.26
N PHE A 164 -23.29 1.74 -7.08
CA PHE A 164 -23.87 1.33 -8.37
C PHE A 164 -24.78 0.08 -8.28
N GLY A 165 -24.82 -0.61 -7.15
CA GLY A 165 -25.68 -1.79 -6.93
C GLY A 165 -27.08 -1.48 -6.41
N CYS A 166 -27.38 -0.24 -6.02
CA CYS A 166 -28.69 0.17 -5.51
C CYS A 166 -29.57 0.76 -6.62
N GLY A 167 -29.87 -0.04 -7.65
CA GLY A 167 -30.58 0.44 -8.84
C GLY A 167 -31.25 -0.62 -9.71
N ARG A 168 -31.57 -1.81 -9.20
CA ARG A 168 -32.47 -2.77 -9.88
C ARG A 168 -33.36 -3.52 -8.89
N LYS A 169 -34.44 -2.86 -8.49
CA LYS A 169 -35.74 -3.49 -8.20
C LYS A 169 -36.80 -2.44 -8.51
N LEU A 170 -37.19 -2.37 -9.78
CA LEU A 170 -38.45 -1.78 -10.19
C LEU A 170 -39.22 -2.85 -10.96
N ALA A 171 -40.32 -3.25 -10.32
CA ALA A 171 -41.55 -3.87 -10.82
C ALA A 171 -41.46 -4.84 -12.00
N PHE A 172 -41.75 -6.11 -11.69
CA PHE A 172 -42.71 -6.86 -12.48
C PHE A 172 -43.89 -7.16 -11.54
N ASP A 173 -45.02 -6.51 -11.81
CA ASP A 173 -46.39 -7.00 -11.61
C ASP A 173 -47.21 -6.40 -12.76
#